data_AF-A0A7X1BWD4-F1
#
_entry.id   AF-A0A7X1BWD4-F1
#
_cell.length_a   1.000
_cell.length_b   1.000
_cell.length_c   1.000
_cell.angle_alpha   90.00
_cell.angle_beta   90.00
_cell.angle_gamma   90.00
#
_symmetry.space_group_name_H-M   'P 1'
#
loop_
_entity.id
_entity.type
_entity.pdbx_description
1 polymer ?
#
loop_
_entity_poly.entity_id
_entity_poly.type
_entity_poly.pdbx_seq_one_letter_code
_entity_poly.pdbx_strand_id
1 'polypeptide(L)'
;DYNIAEIFPNRFWSTQIMVSLHGSSPLFLIDMERKFGQLRKGINQPELDIFLTASVVDTIKTKRPTLLLAHLVDMDSMRHAHGVHSAEAKAALKRHDKRLAEIIQATKEAGIYENTVFAILGDHYQINVTHAIRLNILFAEKGWVTVEDKKINWEVYAKSCDGSCYIYTKNTKYNQEIELLLQDMSELEQILTSDEIAHRGADTGATFMVEGKSGYYFMDDLYGPLYE
;
A
#
# COMPACT_ATOMS: atom_id res chain seq x y z
N ASP A 1 -12.87 -20.60 10.43
CA ASP A 1 -12.55 -19.60 9.39
C ASP A 1 -11.47 -20.11 8.46
N TYR A 2 -11.49 -19.66 7.20
CA TYR A 2 -10.53 -20.00 6.14
C TYR A 2 -9.76 -18.73 5.78
N ASN A 3 -8.76 -18.38 6.59
CA ASN A 3 -8.04 -17.13 6.44
C ASN A 3 -6.57 -17.34 6.04
N ILE A 4 -6.11 -16.59 5.05
CA ILE A 4 -4.69 -16.36 4.74
C ILE A 4 -4.48 -14.86 4.79
N ALA A 5 -3.72 -14.39 5.78
CA ALA A 5 -3.44 -12.97 5.93
C ALA A 5 -2.32 -12.53 4.97
N GLU A 6 -2.59 -11.46 4.23
CA GLU A 6 -1.58 -10.68 3.54
C GLU A 6 -0.86 -9.79 4.56
N ILE A 7 0.18 -10.33 5.20
CA ILE A 7 0.96 -9.64 6.22
C ILE A 7 2.45 -9.84 5.97
N PHE A 8 3.22 -8.77 6.14
CA PHE A 8 4.67 -8.80 5.98
C PHE A 8 5.37 -8.46 7.31
N PRO A 9 6.53 -9.05 7.61
CA PRO A 9 7.27 -8.74 8.81
C PRO A 9 7.83 -7.31 8.73
N ASN A 10 7.43 -6.45 9.67
CA ASN A 10 7.89 -5.07 9.80
C ASN A 10 8.95 -4.88 10.91
N ARG A 11 9.36 -5.97 11.56
CA ARG A 11 10.32 -6.00 12.67
C ARG A 11 11.47 -6.92 12.32
N PHE A 12 12.70 -6.49 12.60
CA PHE A 12 13.92 -7.24 12.24
C PHE A 12 13.98 -8.64 12.86
N TRP A 13 13.24 -8.89 13.95
CA TRP A 13 13.18 -10.19 14.64
C TRP A 13 12.00 -11.06 14.20
N SER A 14 11.17 -10.63 13.26
CA SER A 14 10.01 -11.37 12.77
C SER A 14 10.30 -12.03 11.42
N THR A 15 9.90 -13.29 11.27
CA THR A 15 9.97 -13.99 9.98
C THR A 15 8.61 -14.00 9.29
N GLN A 16 8.59 -14.13 7.96
CA GLN A 16 7.35 -14.25 7.18
C GLN A 16 6.47 -15.40 7.69
N ILE A 17 7.06 -16.56 8.00
CA ILE A 17 6.35 -17.74 8.50
C ILE A 17 5.63 -17.42 9.82
N MET A 18 6.32 -16.74 10.75
CA MET A 18 5.72 -16.38 12.03
C MET A 18 4.52 -15.45 11.85
N VAL A 19 4.67 -14.36 11.11
CA VAL A 19 3.58 -13.38 10.95
C VAL A 19 2.40 -14.00 10.21
N SER A 20 2.65 -14.82 9.18
CA SER A 20 1.58 -15.50 8.44
C SER A 20 0.84 -16.52 9.30
N LEU A 21 1.52 -17.32 10.14
CA LEU A 21 0.85 -18.27 11.03
C LEU A 21 0.01 -17.59 12.12
N HIS A 22 0.45 -16.44 12.64
CA HIS A 22 -0.32 -15.69 13.64
C HIS A 22 -1.50 -14.93 13.02
N GLY A 23 -1.33 -14.40 11.80
CA GLY A 23 -2.37 -13.65 11.11
C GLY A 23 -3.41 -14.52 10.39
N SER A 24 -3.10 -15.79 10.11
CA SER A 24 -3.93 -16.70 9.30
C SER A 24 -4.59 -17.79 10.14
N SER A 25 -5.51 -18.55 9.53
CA SER A 25 -5.98 -19.81 10.11
C SER A 25 -4.91 -20.91 9.90
N PRO A 26 -4.18 -21.36 10.94
CA PRO A 26 -2.92 -22.10 10.72
C PRO A 26 -3.09 -23.41 9.94
N LEU A 27 -4.12 -24.21 10.26
CA LEU A 27 -4.37 -25.47 9.56
C LEU A 27 -4.79 -25.26 8.10
N PHE A 28 -5.52 -24.19 7.82
CA PHE A 28 -5.91 -23.84 6.47
C PHE A 28 -4.72 -23.34 5.65
N LEU A 29 -3.88 -22.47 6.23
CA LEU A 29 -2.64 -22.01 5.60
C LEU A 29 -1.72 -23.19 5.28
N ILE A 30 -1.52 -24.13 6.21
CA ILE A 30 -0.70 -25.33 5.98
C ILE A 30 -1.29 -26.19 4.85
N ASP A 31 -2.62 -26.37 4.78
CA ASP A 31 -3.25 -27.11 3.68
C ASP A 31 -3.02 -26.41 2.32
N MET A 32 -3.19 -25.09 2.27
CA MET A 32 -2.99 -24.31 1.04
C MET A 32 -1.52 -24.31 0.60
N GLU A 33 -0.58 -24.13 1.53
CA GLU A 33 0.86 -24.22 1.26
C GLU A 33 1.27 -25.62 0.79
N ARG A 34 0.69 -26.68 1.37
CA ARG A 34 0.94 -28.06 0.91
C ARG A 34 0.43 -28.30 -0.50
N LYS A 35 -0.74 -27.75 -0.87
CA LYS A 35 -1.34 -27.95 -2.19
C LYS A 35 -0.70 -27.08 -3.27
N PHE A 36 -0.39 -25.83 -2.93
CA PHE A 36 -0.12 -24.78 -3.91
C PHE A 36 1.15 -23.96 -3.63
N GLY A 37 1.83 -24.15 -2.50
CA GLY A 37 2.98 -23.33 -2.10
C GLY A 37 4.11 -23.30 -3.13
N GLN A 38 4.26 -24.37 -3.92
CA GLN A 38 5.21 -24.44 -5.05
C GLN A 38 4.93 -23.43 -6.18
N LEU A 39 3.72 -22.87 -6.27
CA LEU A 39 3.34 -21.86 -7.25
C LEU A 39 3.88 -20.47 -6.89
N ARG A 40 4.22 -20.26 -5.61
CA ARG A 40 4.64 -18.96 -5.08
C ARG A 40 6.17 -18.82 -5.11
N LYS A 41 6.65 -17.62 -5.43
CA LYS A 41 8.07 -17.25 -5.32
C LYS A 41 8.24 -16.07 -4.37
N GLY A 42 8.20 -16.34 -3.07
CA GLY A 42 8.25 -15.30 -2.04
C GLY A 42 7.02 -14.40 -2.11
N ILE A 43 7.25 -13.10 -2.31
CA ILE A 43 6.20 -12.07 -2.50
C ILE A 43 6.14 -11.56 -3.95
N ASN A 44 6.90 -12.18 -4.86
CA ASN A 44 7.00 -11.70 -6.23
C ASN A 44 5.70 -11.92 -6.99
N GLN A 45 5.39 -10.95 -7.85
CA GLN A 45 4.31 -11.04 -8.81
C GLN A 45 4.86 -11.47 -10.17
N PRO A 46 4.14 -12.35 -10.91
CA PRO A 46 2.74 -12.75 -10.69
C PRO A 46 2.51 -14.00 -9.81
N GLU A 47 3.57 -14.61 -9.28
CA GLU A 47 3.51 -15.91 -8.60
C GLU A 47 2.67 -15.92 -7.32
N LEU A 48 2.70 -14.83 -6.55
CA LEU A 48 1.87 -14.71 -5.34
C LEU A 48 0.38 -14.77 -5.68
N ASP A 49 -0.08 -14.00 -6.67
CA ASP A 49 -1.48 -14.02 -7.08
C ASP A 49 -1.89 -15.34 -7.75
N ILE A 50 -0.95 -16.07 -8.37
CA ILE A 50 -1.21 -17.43 -8.88
C ILE A 50 -1.51 -18.38 -7.72
N PHE A 51 -0.70 -18.36 -6.65
CA PHE A 51 -0.95 -19.13 -5.44
C PHE A 51 -2.29 -18.77 -4.81
N LEU A 52 -2.56 -17.46 -4.61
CA LEU A 52 -3.81 -17.00 -4.00
C LEU A 52 -5.03 -17.41 -4.83
N THR A 53 -4.98 -17.27 -6.15
CA THR A 53 -6.08 -17.69 -7.03
C THR A 53 -6.34 -19.20 -6.91
N ALA A 54 -5.29 -20.03 -6.89
CA ALA A 54 -5.44 -21.47 -6.71
C ALA A 54 -6.07 -21.83 -5.34
N SER A 55 -5.65 -21.15 -4.27
CA SER A 55 -6.24 -21.30 -2.93
C SER A 55 -7.71 -20.88 -2.89
N VAL A 56 -8.07 -19.76 -3.53
CA VAL A 56 -9.46 -19.29 -3.63
C VAL A 56 -10.31 -20.31 -4.39
N VAL A 57 -9.84 -20.79 -5.53
CA VAL A 57 -10.54 -21.80 -6.36
C VAL A 57 -10.79 -23.10 -5.58
N ASP A 58 -9.77 -23.62 -4.87
CA ASP A 58 -9.93 -24.81 -4.02
C ASP A 58 -10.93 -24.57 -2.88
N THR A 59 -10.88 -23.39 -2.26
CA THR A 59 -11.77 -23.02 -1.16
C THR A 59 -13.22 -22.94 -1.62
N ILE A 60 -13.49 -22.35 -2.79
CA ILE A 60 -14.84 -22.32 -3.38
C ILE A 60 -15.35 -23.74 -3.59
N LYS A 61 -14.55 -24.60 -4.23
CA LYS A 61 -14.96 -25.97 -4.58
C LYS A 61 -15.18 -26.85 -3.36
N THR A 62 -14.31 -26.75 -2.36
CA THR A 62 -14.29 -27.68 -1.22
C THR A 62 -15.07 -27.18 -0.02
N LYS A 63 -15.18 -25.86 0.18
CA LYS A 63 -15.77 -25.26 1.39
C LYS A 63 -17.06 -24.48 1.12
N ARG A 64 -17.26 -23.95 -0.09
CA ARG A 64 -18.45 -23.16 -0.49
C ARG A 64 -18.80 -22.08 0.55
N PRO A 65 -17.87 -21.16 0.85
CA PRO A 65 -18.10 -20.15 1.88
C PRO A 65 -19.25 -19.21 1.49
N THR A 66 -19.99 -18.71 2.49
CA THR A 66 -21.07 -17.73 2.29
C THR A 66 -20.56 -16.31 2.04
N LEU A 67 -19.30 -16.03 2.40
CA LEU A 67 -18.56 -14.81 2.09
C LEU A 67 -17.10 -15.19 1.79
N LEU A 68 -16.58 -14.70 0.66
CA LEU A 68 -15.17 -14.83 0.28
C LEU A 68 -14.63 -13.46 -0.09
N LEU A 69 -13.50 -13.10 0.51
CA LEU A 69 -12.75 -11.89 0.19
C LEU A 69 -11.39 -12.33 -0.34
N ALA A 70 -10.97 -11.78 -1.49
CA ALA A 70 -9.67 -12.04 -2.09
C ALA A 70 -9.08 -10.72 -2.58
N HIS A 71 -7.81 -10.50 -2.25
CA HIS A 71 -7.04 -9.34 -2.67
C HIS A 71 -5.92 -9.81 -3.61
N LEU A 72 -5.79 -9.18 -4.77
CA LEU A 72 -4.87 -9.58 -5.84
C LEU A 72 -4.05 -8.36 -6.28
N VAL A 73 -2.75 -8.37 -6.02
CA VAL A 73 -1.88 -7.18 -6.06
C VAL A 73 -0.93 -7.13 -7.25
N ASP A 74 -1.04 -8.06 -8.20
CA ASP A 74 -0.18 -8.12 -9.40
C ASP A 74 -0.21 -6.82 -10.22
N MET A 75 -1.41 -6.25 -10.46
CA MET A 75 -1.53 -4.99 -11.18
C MET A 75 -0.84 -3.83 -10.45
N ASP A 76 -1.06 -3.73 -9.14
CA ASP A 76 -0.46 -2.71 -8.29
C ASP A 76 1.07 -2.79 -8.34
N SER A 77 1.62 -3.99 -8.15
CA SER A 77 3.07 -4.23 -8.22
C SER A 77 3.67 -3.87 -9.57
N MET A 78 3.01 -4.23 -10.69
CA MET A 78 3.51 -3.89 -12.02
C MET A 78 3.46 -2.39 -12.29
N ARG A 79 2.47 -1.68 -11.77
CA ARG A 79 2.36 -0.24 -11.93
C ARG A 79 3.38 0.53 -11.11
N HIS A 80 3.66 0.09 -9.87
CA HIS A 80 4.76 0.63 -9.09
C HIS A 80 6.12 0.44 -9.79
N ALA A 81 6.35 -0.75 -10.35
CA ALA A 81 7.65 -1.07 -10.96
C ALA A 81 7.87 -0.48 -12.36
N HIS A 82 6.80 -0.34 -13.17
CA HIS A 82 6.92 -0.03 -14.61
C HIS A 82 6.06 1.16 -15.07
N GLY A 83 5.22 1.71 -14.20
CA GLY A 83 4.28 2.79 -14.53
C GLY A 83 2.92 2.31 -15.02
N VAL A 84 1.95 3.21 -14.99
CA VAL A 84 0.50 2.94 -15.07
C VAL A 84 0.05 2.37 -16.43
N HIS A 85 0.74 2.75 -17.50
CA HIS A 85 0.39 2.38 -18.89
C HIS A 85 1.37 1.41 -19.56
N SER A 86 2.27 0.83 -18.77
CA SER A 86 3.31 -0.11 -19.21
C SER A 86 2.74 -1.38 -19.84
N ALA A 87 3.58 -2.11 -20.58
CA ALA A 87 3.19 -3.41 -21.14
C ALA A 87 2.93 -4.43 -20.02
N GLU A 88 3.70 -4.32 -18.93
CA GLU A 88 3.65 -5.13 -17.72
C GLU A 88 2.32 -4.92 -16.97
N ALA A 89 1.89 -3.66 -16.78
CA ALA A 89 0.59 -3.35 -16.18
C ALA A 89 -0.58 -3.87 -17.03
N LYS A 90 -0.49 -3.73 -18.36
CA LYS A 90 -1.50 -4.29 -19.29
C LYS A 90 -1.51 -5.81 -19.28
N ALA A 91 -0.34 -6.45 -19.12
CA ALA A 91 -0.25 -7.89 -18.98
C ALA A 91 -0.84 -8.37 -17.64
N ALA A 92 -0.61 -7.64 -16.53
CA ALA A 92 -1.24 -7.92 -15.25
C ALA A 92 -2.77 -7.83 -15.31
N LEU A 93 -3.32 -6.82 -16.01
CA LEU A 93 -4.77 -6.72 -16.24
C LEU A 93 -5.33 -7.97 -16.93
N LYS A 94 -4.65 -8.47 -17.97
CA LYS A 94 -5.05 -9.72 -18.65
C LYS A 94 -4.96 -10.94 -17.73
N ARG A 95 -3.98 -10.98 -16.83
CA ARG A 95 -3.89 -12.05 -15.82
C ARG A 95 -5.04 -11.95 -14.82
N HIS A 96 -5.44 -10.75 -14.39
CA HIS A 96 -6.61 -10.55 -13.53
C HIS A 96 -7.92 -10.98 -14.20
N ASP A 97 -8.12 -10.67 -15.49
CA ASP A 97 -9.25 -11.18 -16.27
C ASP A 97 -9.33 -12.71 -16.23
N LYS A 98 -8.20 -13.39 -16.47
CA LYS A 98 -8.12 -14.85 -16.39
C LYS A 98 -8.42 -15.38 -14.98
N ARG A 99 -7.84 -14.78 -13.94
CA ARG A 99 -8.07 -15.17 -12.54
C ARG A 99 -9.54 -15.05 -12.15
N LEU A 100 -10.19 -13.96 -12.56
CA LEU A 100 -11.63 -13.76 -12.34
C LEU A 100 -12.44 -14.84 -13.05
N ALA A 101 -12.10 -15.18 -14.30
CA ALA A 101 -12.75 -16.27 -15.02
C ALA A 101 -12.60 -17.63 -14.30
N GLU A 102 -11.42 -17.93 -13.74
CA GLU A 102 -11.16 -19.15 -12.96
C GLU A 102 -12.02 -19.20 -11.67
N ILE A 103 -12.13 -18.07 -10.97
CA ILE A 103 -12.96 -17.94 -9.75
C ILE A 103 -14.44 -18.15 -10.10
N ILE A 104 -14.95 -17.48 -11.15
CA ILE A 104 -16.31 -17.66 -11.62
C ILE A 104 -16.56 -19.12 -12.01
N GLN A 105 -15.64 -19.73 -12.75
CA GLN A 105 -15.75 -21.13 -13.15
C GLN A 105 -15.77 -22.07 -11.94
N ALA A 106 -15.00 -21.79 -10.89
CA ALA A 106 -15.02 -22.56 -9.65
C ALA A 106 -16.40 -22.56 -8.98
N THR A 107 -17.12 -21.43 -9.00
CA THR A 107 -18.48 -21.37 -8.44
C THR A 107 -19.51 -22.15 -9.27
N LYS A 108 -19.33 -22.21 -10.59
CA LYS A 108 -20.16 -23.04 -11.49
C LYS A 108 -19.95 -24.52 -11.20
N GLU A 109 -18.69 -24.95 -11.10
CA GLU A 109 -18.32 -26.33 -10.77
C GLU A 109 -18.78 -26.74 -9.36
N ALA A 110 -18.79 -25.80 -8.42
CA ALA A 110 -19.31 -26.03 -7.07
C ALA A 110 -20.85 -26.02 -6.99
N GLY A 111 -21.55 -25.67 -8.09
CA GLY A 111 -23.01 -25.61 -8.15
C GLY A 111 -23.62 -24.42 -7.38
N ILE A 112 -22.85 -23.36 -7.14
CA ILE A 112 -23.28 -22.19 -6.35
C ILE A 112 -23.36 -20.89 -7.17
N TYR A 113 -22.98 -20.92 -8.45
CA TYR A 113 -22.92 -19.73 -9.31
C TYR A 113 -24.22 -18.92 -9.35
N GLU A 114 -25.37 -19.58 -9.56
CA GLU A 114 -26.69 -18.89 -9.64
C GLU A 114 -27.08 -18.16 -8.35
N ASN A 115 -26.46 -18.52 -7.22
CA ASN A 115 -26.68 -17.89 -5.91
C ASN A 115 -25.47 -17.07 -5.45
N THR A 116 -24.52 -16.76 -6.33
CA THR A 116 -23.31 -16.00 -6.01
C THR A 116 -23.38 -14.60 -6.61
N VAL A 117 -23.13 -13.59 -5.77
CA VAL A 117 -22.91 -12.21 -6.22
C VAL A 117 -21.42 -11.93 -6.25
N PHE A 118 -20.94 -11.37 -7.36
CA PHE A 118 -19.55 -10.92 -7.50
C PHE A 118 -19.49 -9.39 -7.38
N ALA A 119 -18.72 -8.90 -6.41
CA ALA A 119 -18.36 -7.49 -6.29
C ALA A 119 -16.86 -7.35 -6.56
N ILE A 120 -16.50 -6.64 -7.62
CA ILE A 120 -15.11 -6.44 -8.04
C ILE A 120 -14.80 -4.95 -7.94
N LEU A 121 -13.79 -4.61 -7.13
CA LEU A 121 -13.44 -3.24 -6.76
C LEU A 121 -11.93 -3.04 -6.95
N GLY A 122 -11.52 -1.81 -7.19
CA GLY A 122 -10.14 -1.37 -6.90
C GLY A 122 -10.14 -0.66 -5.55
N ASP A 123 -9.09 -0.84 -4.78
CA ASP A 123 -8.84 -0.15 -3.51
C ASP A 123 -8.34 1.27 -3.73
N HIS A 124 -7.48 1.48 -4.72
CA HIS A 124 -7.02 2.80 -5.16
C HIS A 124 -6.60 2.83 -6.64
N TYR A 125 -6.30 4.04 -7.12
CA TYR A 125 -5.65 4.26 -8.41
C TYR A 125 -4.19 4.70 -8.21
N GLN A 126 -3.41 4.73 -9.29
CA GLN A 126 -2.04 5.22 -9.30
C GLN A 126 -1.85 6.19 -10.46
N ILE A 127 -1.03 7.20 -10.23
CA ILE A 127 -0.66 8.21 -11.22
C ILE A 127 0.83 8.07 -11.49
N ASN A 128 1.27 8.29 -12.72
CA ASN A 128 2.70 8.30 -13.03
C ASN A 128 3.36 9.51 -12.35
N VAL A 129 4.48 9.25 -11.68
CA VAL A 129 5.32 10.27 -11.05
C VAL A 129 6.68 10.30 -11.72
N THR A 130 7.31 11.47 -11.70
CA THR A 130 8.61 11.73 -12.35
C THR A 130 9.55 12.52 -11.47
N HIS A 131 9.05 13.13 -10.38
CA HIS A 131 9.82 13.93 -9.46
C HIS A 131 9.50 13.55 -8.03
N ALA A 132 10.50 13.55 -7.17
CA ALA A 132 10.38 13.27 -5.75
C ALA A 132 10.69 14.50 -4.91
N ILE A 133 9.94 14.73 -3.82
CA ILE A 133 10.12 15.84 -2.88
C ILE A 133 10.47 15.28 -1.50
N ARG A 134 11.59 15.75 -0.93
CA ARG A 134 12.04 15.38 0.42
C ARG A 134 11.91 16.55 1.40
N LEU A 135 10.71 16.79 1.95
CA LEU A 135 10.46 17.90 2.89
C LEU A 135 11.35 17.84 4.13
N ASN A 136 11.73 16.64 4.57
CA ASN A 136 12.64 16.46 5.70
C ASN A 136 14.03 17.06 5.46
N ILE A 137 14.47 17.29 4.22
CA ILE A 137 15.70 18.03 3.90
C ILE A 137 15.58 19.50 4.33
N LEU A 138 14.48 20.16 3.97
CA LEU A 138 14.21 21.55 4.38
C LEU A 138 14.14 21.68 5.91
N PHE A 139 13.49 20.71 6.57
CA PHE A 139 13.37 20.71 8.02
C PHE A 139 14.72 20.43 8.70
N ALA A 140 15.58 19.61 8.11
CA ALA A 140 16.93 19.35 8.59
C ALA A 140 17.83 20.60 8.46
N GLU A 141 17.73 21.35 7.35
CA GLU A 141 18.44 22.61 7.15
C GLU A 141 18.05 23.68 8.20
N LYS A 142 16.79 23.66 8.64
CA LYS A 142 16.26 24.50 9.73
C LYS A 142 16.64 23.98 11.13
N GLY A 143 17.23 22.80 11.24
CA GLY A 143 17.56 22.15 12.51
C GLY A 143 16.35 21.60 13.26
N TRP A 144 15.21 21.40 12.60
CA TRP A 144 13.99 20.87 13.21
C TRP A 144 13.96 19.34 13.27
N VAL A 145 14.78 18.68 12.46
CA VAL A 145 15.00 17.24 12.49
C VAL A 145 16.47 16.93 12.30
N THR A 146 16.98 16.00 13.11
CA THR A 146 18.36 15.53 13.06
C THR A 146 18.42 14.01 13.19
N VAL A 147 19.54 13.43 12.75
CA VAL A 147 19.83 12.00 12.93
C VAL A 147 21.07 11.86 13.80
N GLU A 148 20.92 11.23 14.96
CA GLU A 148 21.99 10.94 15.91
C GLU A 148 21.97 9.44 16.23
N ASP A 149 23.08 8.74 16.06
CA ASP A 149 23.20 7.29 16.34
C ASP A 149 22.08 6.44 15.72
N LYS A 150 21.71 6.74 14.46
CA LYS A 150 20.60 6.10 13.73
C LYS A 150 19.21 6.31 14.35
N LYS A 151 19.06 7.26 15.28
CA LYS A 151 17.78 7.72 15.82
C LYS A 151 17.44 9.07 15.23
N ILE A 152 16.16 9.23 14.87
CA ILE A 152 15.62 10.50 14.38
C ILE A 152 15.14 11.30 15.58
N ASN A 153 15.76 12.45 15.82
CA ASN A 153 15.30 13.45 16.78
C ASN A 153 14.60 14.56 16.01
N TRP A 154 13.35 14.87 16.35
CA TRP A 154 12.55 15.83 15.57
C TRP A 154 11.66 16.70 16.45
N GLU A 155 11.47 17.94 16.03
CA GLU A 155 10.42 18.87 16.46
C GLU A 155 9.36 19.05 15.36
N VAL A 156 9.78 18.91 14.10
CA VAL A 156 8.93 18.87 12.90
C VAL A 156 9.35 17.67 12.06
N TYR A 157 8.40 16.88 11.57
CA TYR A 157 8.68 15.70 10.76
C TYR A 157 7.65 15.54 9.62
N ALA A 158 8.14 15.36 8.40
CA ALA A 158 7.34 15.00 7.25
C ALA A 158 7.26 13.49 7.10
N LYS A 159 6.04 12.96 6.98
CA LYS A 159 5.74 11.55 6.77
C LYS A 159 4.97 11.37 5.46
N SER A 160 5.64 10.85 4.45
CA SER A 160 5.12 10.55 3.13
C SER A 160 3.99 9.51 3.17
N CYS A 161 3.03 9.74 2.28
CA CYS A 161 1.96 8.85 1.84
C CYS A 161 1.96 8.80 0.29
N ASP A 162 3.15 8.72 -0.30
CA ASP A 162 3.41 8.84 -1.74
C ASP A 162 3.00 10.19 -2.32
N GLY A 163 1.82 10.32 -2.92
CA GLY A 163 1.34 11.55 -3.55
C GLY A 163 1.06 12.69 -2.56
N SER A 164 0.97 12.36 -1.27
CA SER A 164 0.72 13.31 -0.18
C SER A 164 1.72 13.12 0.97
N CYS A 165 1.74 14.08 1.89
CA CYS A 165 2.65 14.05 3.03
C CYS A 165 2.03 14.72 4.26
N TYR A 166 2.01 14.00 5.39
CA TYR A 166 1.67 14.57 6.69
C TYR A 166 2.87 15.30 7.28
N ILE A 167 2.62 16.44 7.91
CA ILE A 167 3.62 17.19 8.66
C ILE A 167 3.18 17.25 10.12
N TYR A 168 3.99 16.63 10.96
CA TYR A 168 3.78 16.57 12.39
C TYR A 168 4.68 17.57 13.11
N THR A 169 4.13 18.29 14.08
CA THR A 169 4.89 19.19 14.94
C THR A 169 4.66 18.82 16.40
N LYS A 170 5.70 18.76 17.24
CA LYS A 170 5.53 18.51 18.68
C LYS A 170 4.84 19.65 19.43
N ASN A 171 4.95 20.87 18.90
CA ASN A 171 4.36 22.09 19.44
C ASN A 171 4.14 23.10 18.31
N THR A 172 3.43 24.18 18.60
CA THR A 172 3.00 25.17 17.59
C THR A 172 4.07 26.19 17.22
N LYS A 173 5.29 26.10 17.78
CA LYS A 173 6.35 27.12 17.67
C LYS A 173 6.71 27.44 16.21
N TYR A 174 6.70 26.43 15.33
CA TYR A 174 7.16 26.57 13.95
C TYR A 174 6.01 26.63 12.92
N ASN A 175 4.73 26.58 13.36
CA ASN A 175 3.61 26.41 12.44
C ASN A 175 3.52 27.51 11.37
N GLN A 176 3.71 28.77 11.76
CA GLN A 176 3.67 29.88 10.82
C GLN A 176 4.84 29.85 9.82
N GLU A 177 6.02 29.44 10.28
CA GLU A 177 7.20 29.33 9.40
C GLU A 177 7.07 28.16 8.44
N ILE A 178 6.51 27.03 8.89
CA ILE A 178 6.17 25.88 8.05
C ILE A 178 5.15 26.30 6.99
N GLU A 179 4.06 26.96 7.39
CA GLU A 179 3.00 27.40 6.48
C GLU A 179 3.55 28.29 5.36
N LEU A 180 4.36 29.29 5.70
CA LEU A 180 5.01 30.16 4.71
C LEU A 180 5.95 29.37 3.77
N LEU A 181 6.75 28.46 4.34
CA LEU A 181 7.65 27.61 3.56
C LEU A 181 6.88 26.75 2.55
N LEU A 182 5.75 26.17 2.96
CA LEU A 182 4.92 25.34 2.08
C LEU A 182 4.21 26.19 1.03
N GLN A 183 3.72 27.38 1.38
CA GLN A 183 3.06 28.29 0.44
C GLN A 183 3.99 28.76 -0.68
N ASP A 184 5.29 28.85 -0.42
CA ASP A 184 6.30 29.20 -1.41
C ASP A 184 6.68 28.05 -2.36
N MET A 185 6.24 26.81 -2.08
CA MET A 185 6.53 25.63 -2.92
C MET A 185 5.54 25.50 -4.07
N SER A 186 6.03 25.71 -5.29
CA SER A 186 5.21 25.68 -6.51
C SER A 186 4.75 24.27 -6.90
N GLU A 187 5.35 23.24 -6.32
CA GLU A 187 5.12 21.82 -6.59
C GLU A 187 3.92 21.27 -5.81
N LEU A 188 3.46 21.99 -4.79
CA LEU A 188 2.30 21.61 -3.99
C LEU A 188 1.00 22.04 -4.68
N GLU A 189 0.02 21.15 -4.66
CA GLU A 189 -1.34 21.41 -5.16
C GLU A 189 -2.25 21.92 -4.04
N GLN A 190 -2.16 21.32 -2.86
CA GLN A 190 -2.95 21.71 -1.69
C GLN A 190 -2.10 21.64 -0.42
N ILE A 191 -2.39 22.55 0.50
CA ILE A 191 -1.93 22.51 1.88
C ILE A 191 -3.20 22.48 2.73
N LEU A 192 -3.37 21.42 3.50
CA LEU A 192 -4.51 21.20 4.38
C LEU A 192 -4.09 21.49 5.81
N THR A 193 -4.92 22.25 6.50
CA THR A 193 -4.83 22.49 7.95
C THR A 193 -5.33 21.28 8.75
N SER A 194 -4.99 21.21 10.04
CA SER A 194 -5.47 20.15 10.93
C SER A 194 -7.00 19.97 10.92
N ASP A 195 -7.77 21.06 10.84
CA ASP A 195 -9.24 21.01 10.78
C ASP A 195 -9.73 20.41 9.45
N GLU A 196 -9.09 20.74 8.33
CA GLU A 196 -9.43 20.18 7.02
C GLU A 196 -9.05 18.70 6.91
N ILE A 197 -7.92 18.30 7.50
CA ILE A 197 -7.51 16.91 7.64
C ILE A 197 -8.57 16.13 8.42
N ALA A 198 -8.99 16.67 9.58
CA ALA A 198 -10.03 16.07 10.40
C ALA A 198 -11.37 15.94 9.66
N HIS A 199 -11.76 16.96 8.90
CA HIS A 199 -12.99 16.93 8.10
C HIS A 199 -12.98 15.85 7.01
N ARG A 200 -11.80 15.49 6.50
CA ARG A 200 -11.61 14.40 5.54
C ARG A 200 -11.51 13.02 6.18
N GLY A 201 -11.56 12.92 7.52
CA GLY A 201 -11.41 11.66 8.25
C GLY A 201 -9.98 11.13 8.31
N ALA A 202 -8.99 11.98 8.05
CA ALA A 202 -7.57 11.68 8.10
C ALA A 202 -7.00 11.89 9.52
N ASP A 203 -5.68 11.68 9.69
CA ASP A 203 -5.02 11.71 11.01
C ASP A 203 -5.08 13.10 11.66
N THR A 204 -5.88 13.23 12.73
CA THR A 204 -6.05 14.47 13.50
C THR A 204 -4.81 14.87 14.30
N GLY A 205 -3.78 14.02 14.38
CA GLY A 205 -2.50 14.35 15.00
C GLY A 205 -1.57 15.19 14.11
N ALA A 206 -1.88 15.30 12.81
CA ALA A 206 -1.09 16.09 11.88
C ALA A 206 -1.41 17.59 11.97
N THR A 207 -0.38 18.41 11.86
CA THR A 207 -0.49 19.87 11.87
C THR A 207 -0.87 20.40 10.49
N PHE A 208 -0.20 19.84 9.47
CA PHE A 208 -0.51 20.08 8.07
C PHE A 208 -0.48 18.76 7.29
N MET A 209 -1.13 18.74 6.15
CA MET A 209 -0.97 17.71 5.13
C MET A 209 -0.85 18.39 3.79
N VAL A 210 0.08 17.94 2.95
CA VAL A 210 0.28 18.51 1.63
C VAL A 210 0.01 17.46 0.56
N GLU A 211 -0.57 17.91 -0.55
CA GLU A 211 -0.78 17.12 -1.77
C GLU A 211 0.16 17.66 -2.84
N GLY A 212 0.90 16.77 -3.50
CA GLY A 212 1.78 17.15 -4.60
C GLY A 212 0.99 17.31 -5.90
N LYS A 213 1.41 18.23 -6.76
CA LYS A 213 0.87 18.30 -8.13
C LYS A 213 1.12 17.00 -8.87
N SER A 214 0.25 16.68 -9.84
CA SER A 214 0.44 15.52 -10.72
C SER A 214 1.87 15.44 -11.26
N GLY A 215 2.52 14.30 -11.05
CA GLY A 215 3.92 14.06 -11.42
C GLY A 215 4.91 14.11 -10.26
N TYR A 216 4.49 14.60 -9.09
CA TYR A 216 5.29 14.64 -7.86
C TYR A 216 4.84 13.58 -6.85
N TYR A 217 5.78 13.09 -6.05
CA TYR A 217 5.53 12.30 -4.84
C TYR A 217 6.51 12.70 -3.74
N PHE A 218 6.25 12.30 -2.50
CA PHE A 218 7.06 12.63 -1.33
C PHE A 218 7.88 11.44 -0.86
N MET A 219 9.03 11.72 -0.23
CA MET A 219 9.85 10.72 0.44
C MET A 219 10.27 11.19 1.83
N ASP A 220 10.47 10.22 2.72
CA ASP A 220 10.80 10.45 4.13
C ASP A 220 12.29 10.75 4.37
N ASP A 221 13.14 10.58 3.35
CA ASP A 221 14.59 10.65 3.49
C ASP A 221 15.08 11.98 4.08
N LEU A 222 16.04 11.87 4.99
CA LEU A 222 16.74 12.98 5.64
C LEU A 222 18.07 13.34 4.96
N TYR A 223 18.36 12.69 3.84
CA TYR A 223 19.59 12.89 3.05
C TYR A 223 19.26 12.88 1.55
N GLY A 224 20.15 13.46 0.75
CA GLY A 224 19.95 13.61 -0.69
C GLY A 224 19.41 15.00 -1.06
N PRO A 225 19.11 15.24 -2.35
CA PRO A 225 18.58 16.51 -2.80
C PRO A 225 17.10 16.65 -2.41
N LEU A 226 16.66 17.89 -2.15
CA LEU A 226 15.25 18.21 -1.92
C LEU A 226 14.36 17.70 -3.05
N TYR A 227 14.81 17.86 -4.30
CA TYR A 227 14.15 17.39 -5.51
C TYR A 227 15.01 16.33 -6.21
N GLU A 228 14.39 15.22 -6.59
CA GLU A 228 14.98 14.20 -7.49
C GLU A 228 14.11 14.00 -8.72
#